data_AF-A0AAD9BT01-F1
#
_entry.id   AF-A0AAD9BT01-F1
#
_cell.length_a   1.000
_cell.length_b   1.000
_cell.length_c   1.000
_cell.angle_alpha   90.00
_cell.angle_beta   90.00
_cell.angle_gamma   90.00
#
_symmetry.space_group_name_H-M   'P 1'
#
loop_
_entity.id
_entity.type
_entity.pdbx_description
1 polymer ?
#
loop_
_entity_poly.entity_id
_entity_poly.type
_entity_poly.pdbx_seq_one_letter_code
_entity_poly.pdbx_strand_id
1 'polypeptide(L)'
;MSMKPLCVKLSVQPSRGLVDEKFTVLVQNLLPGFQLTVHALHQCEDGHSWEAFAHYTADATGTVNVSQDPSLDGTYSGVEPMGLLWSLRPVPGSKSGLRMRKKNVQTPMVVTISVYQGHQMEGFLDRVLLASVVVERWYMAPGVRRVPITDGKLTATLFLPSGPGPFPGLLDLWGNGGKLVEYRAALLASHGIASMALDYLTPQITKETGKIVDNDYFEIKHTDKTTPGSSSKGQFAANNRAMLRV
;
A
#
# COMPACT_ATOMS: atom_id res chain seq x y z
N MET A 1 45.42 15.46 3.88
CA MET A 1 44.84 14.10 3.94
C MET A 1 43.73 14.03 2.90
N SER A 2 43.89 13.20 1.87
CA SER A 2 42.83 12.98 0.89
C SER A 2 41.72 12.15 1.55
N MET A 3 40.53 12.74 1.76
CA MET A 3 39.39 11.98 2.27
C MET A 3 38.99 10.97 1.18
N LYS A 4 39.10 9.67 1.49
CA LYS A 4 38.51 8.64 0.65
C LYS A 4 37.00 8.94 0.49
N PRO A 5 36.44 8.88 -0.73
CA PRO A 5 35.01 9.05 -0.91
C PRO A 5 34.27 7.98 -0.11
N LEU A 6 33.31 8.43 0.70
CA LEU A 6 32.51 7.56 1.55
C LEU A 6 31.58 6.72 0.64
N CYS A 7 31.81 5.42 0.54
CA CYS A 7 30.96 4.51 -0.24
C CYS A 7 29.79 4.05 0.64
N VAL A 8 28.82 4.94 0.86
CA VAL A 8 27.63 4.68 1.67
C VAL A 8 26.83 3.54 1.05
N LYS A 9 26.53 2.52 1.85
CA LYS A 9 25.73 1.38 1.43
C LYS A 9 24.34 1.47 2.05
N LEU A 10 23.32 1.60 1.21
CA LEU A 10 21.92 1.55 1.60
C LEU A 10 21.33 0.20 1.19
N SER A 11 20.63 -0.47 2.10
CA SER A 11 19.91 -1.71 1.82
C SER A 11 18.55 -1.73 2.49
N VAL A 12 17.56 -2.33 1.81
CA VAL A 12 16.21 -2.49 2.33
C VAL A 12 15.75 -3.93 2.17
N GLN A 13 15.25 -4.53 3.25
CA GLN A 13 14.77 -5.92 3.23
C GLN A 13 13.43 -6.08 4.00
N PRO A 14 12.42 -6.73 3.40
CA PRO A 14 12.37 -7.12 1.99
C PRO A 14 12.27 -5.88 1.08
N SER A 15 12.91 -5.91 -0.09
CA SER A 15 12.81 -4.82 -1.08
C SER A 15 11.46 -4.80 -1.81
N ARG A 16 10.79 -5.96 -1.86
CA ARG A 16 9.44 -6.15 -2.38
C ARG A 16 8.62 -6.87 -1.32
N GLY A 17 7.53 -6.28 -0.88
CA GLY A 17 6.66 -6.85 0.16
C GLY A 17 5.28 -6.22 0.12
N LEU A 18 4.35 -6.68 0.94
CA LEU A 18 3.06 -6.01 1.07
C LEU A 18 3.22 -4.62 1.72
N VAL A 19 2.26 -3.71 1.49
CA VAL A 19 2.31 -2.35 2.05
C VAL A 19 2.20 -2.33 3.58
N ASP A 20 1.58 -3.35 4.17
CA ASP A 20 1.44 -3.57 5.60
C ASP A 20 2.51 -4.51 6.18
N GLU A 21 3.43 -5.01 5.34
CA GLU A 21 4.58 -5.79 5.76
C GLU A 21 5.72 -4.88 6.22
N LYS A 22 6.29 -5.20 7.39
CA LYS A 22 7.46 -4.48 7.92
C LYS A 22 8.68 -4.68 7.02
N PHE A 23 9.51 -3.65 6.92
CA PHE A 23 10.81 -3.74 6.26
C PHE A 23 11.88 -3.03 7.08
N THR A 24 13.12 -3.45 6.87
CA THR A 24 14.29 -2.88 7.52
C THR A 24 15.07 -2.06 6.52
N VAL A 25 15.39 -0.81 6.90
CA VAL A 25 16.30 0.06 6.16
C VAL A 25 17.61 0.14 6.93
N LEU A 26 18.70 -0.26 6.28
CA LEU A 26 20.04 -0.28 6.86
C LEU A 26 20.98 0.59 6.02
N VAL A 27 21.62 1.56 6.66
CA VAL A 27 22.66 2.41 6.09
C VAL A 27 23.99 2.05 6.74
N GLN A 28 24.99 1.74 5.94
CA GLN A 28 26.31 1.27 6.39
C GLN A 28 27.43 2.02 5.70
N ASN A 29 28.66 1.79 6.16
CA ASN A 29 29.90 2.42 5.69
C ASN A 29 29.92 3.94 5.92
N LEU A 30 29.30 4.39 7.02
CA LEU A 30 29.36 5.77 7.47
C LEU A 30 30.57 5.98 8.39
N LEU A 31 30.92 7.24 8.65
CA LEU A 31 31.82 7.55 9.77
C LEU A 31 31.05 7.45 11.09
N PRO A 32 31.69 7.04 12.21
CA PRO A 32 31.04 7.08 13.51
C PRO A 32 30.52 8.49 13.85
N GLY A 33 29.28 8.59 14.33
CA GLY A 33 28.64 9.88 14.62
C GLY A 33 28.22 10.68 13.39
N PHE A 34 28.32 10.12 12.17
CA PHE A 34 27.88 10.79 10.95
C PHE A 34 26.37 11.05 10.99
N GLN A 35 25.98 12.30 10.83
CA GLN A 35 24.57 12.70 10.76
C GLN A 35 24.05 12.53 9.34
N LEU A 36 22.86 11.96 9.22
CA LEU A 36 22.19 11.77 7.93
C LEU A 36 20.68 11.94 8.03
N THR A 37 20.07 12.20 6.88
CA THR A 37 18.63 12.09 6.66
C THR A 37 18.35 10.88 5.78
N VAL A 38 17.44 10.03 6.22
CA VAL A 38 16.80 9.01 5.37
C VAL A 38 15.49 9.60 4.87
N HIS A 39 15.31 9.66 3.56
CA HIS A 39 14.15 10.24 2.88
C HIS A 39 13.42 9.16 2.09
N ALA A 40 12.11 9.20 2.09
CA ALA A 40 11.24 8.36 1.29
C ALA A 40 10.39 9.24 0.37
N LEU A 41 10.34 8.90 -0.91
CA LEU A 41 9.58 9.61 -1.92
C LEU A 41 8.68 8.64 -2.69
N HIS A 42 7.39 8.99 -2.82
CA HIS A 42 6.42 8.27 -3.62
C HIS A 42 5.60 9.21 -4.48
N GLN A 43 5.52 8.96 -5.79
CA GLN A 43 4.55 9.63 -6.66
C GLN A 43 3.30 8.75 -6.79
N CYS A 44 2.16 9.26 -6.34
CA CYS A 44 0.92 8.51 -6.37
C CYS A 44 0.27 8.49 -7.76
N GLU A 45 -0.74 7.64 -7.95
CA GLU A 45 -1.48 7.48 -9.21
C GLU A 45 -2.37 8.68 -9.58
N ASP A 46 -2.40 9.72 -8.73
CA ASP A 46 -2.98 11.03 -9.03
C ASP A 46 -1.93 12.04 -9.53
N GLY A 47 -0.66 11.62 -9.66
CA GLY A 47 0.46 12.46 -10.12
C GLY A 47 1.10 13.33 -9.04
N HIS A 48 0.58 13.28 -7.80
CA HIS A 48 1.11 14.03 -6.66
C HIS A 48 2.24 13.27 -5.96
N SER A 49 3.30 14.00 -5.58
CA SER A 49 4.41 13.46 -4.82
C SER A 49 4.18 13.58 -3.32
N TRP A 50 4.57 12.55 -2.60
CA TRP A 50 4.51 12.43 -1.16
C TRP A 50 5.89 12.07 -0.63
N GLU A 51 6.28 12.70 0.47
CA GLU A 51 7.56 12.47 1.10
C GLU A 51 7.45 12.24 2.60
N ALA A 52 8.43 11.51 3.13
CA ALA A 52 8.69 11.36 4.55
C ALA A 52 10.21 11.41 4.73
N PHE A 53 10.66 11.87 5.89
CA PHE A 53 12.07 11.82 6.22
C PHE A 53 12.29 11.76 7.70
N ALA A 54 13.45 11.25 8.07
CA ALA A 54 13.86 11.12 9.45
C ALA A 54 15.37 11.31 9.59
N HIS A 55 15.76 11.92 10.69
CA HIS A 55 17.14 12.22 11.03
C HIS A 55 17.73 11.12 11.91
N TYR A 56 18.95 10.72 11.59
CA TYR A 56 19.70 9.70 12.31
C TYR A 56 21.15 10.12 12.50
N THR A 57 21.81 9.44 13.43
CA THR A 57 23.25 9.56 13.68
C THR A 57 23.83 8.17 13.69
N ALA A 58 24.87 7.94 12.88
CA ALA A 58 25.53 6.64 12.79
C ALA A 58 26.15 6.23 14.13
N ASP A 59 26.02 4.95 14.47
CA ASP A 59 26.63 4.37 15.65
C ASP A 59 28.17 4.32 15.57
N ALA A 60 28.81 3.75 16.59
CA ALA A 60 30.26 3.60 16.64
C ALA A 60 30.84 2.72 15.51
N THR A 61 30.01 1.92 14.85
CA THR A 61 30.39 1.06 13.72
C THR A 61 30.16 1.74 12.36
N GLY A 62 29.58 2.94 12.34
CA GLY A 62 29.23 3.62 11.09
C GLY A 62 27.94 3.06 10.46
N THR A 63 27.00 2.60 11.29
CA THR A 63 25.73 2.00 10.86
C THR A 63 24.54 2.78 11.40
N VAL A 64 23.45 2.82 10.62
CA VAL A 64 22.11 3.18 11.08
C VAL A 64 21.14 2.09 10.65
N ASN A 65 20.39 1.54 11.61
CA ASN A 65 19.26 0.66 11.40
C ASN A 65 17.97 1.41 11.73
N VAL A 66 17.27 1.90 10.70
CA VAL A 66 16.03 2.70 10.83
C VAL A 66 14.93 1.99 11.62
N SER A 67 14.94 0.65 11.67
CA SER A 67 13.94 -0.11 12.42
C SER A 67 14.23 -0.23 13.91
N GLN A 68 15.40 0.17 14.37
CA GLN A 68 15.85 -0.01 15.76
C GLN A 68 16.39 1.28 16.37
N ASP A 69 17.01 2.12 15.56
CA ASP A 69 17.56 3.39 15.99
C ASP A 69 16.45 4.45 16.03
N PRO A 70 16.43 5.31 17.05
CA PRO A 70 15.42 6.35 17.14
C PRO A 70 15.70 7.44 16.11
N SER A 71 14.67 7.82 15.37
CA SER A 71 14.71 9.07 14.61
C SER A 71 14.74 10.25 15.57
N LEU A 72 15.63 11.21 15.31
CA LEU A 72 15.84 12.39 16.15
C LEU A 72 14.84 13.51 15.84
N ASP A 73 14.43 13.64 14.59
CA ASP A 73 13.45 14.61 14.08
C ASP A 73 13.05 14.24 12.63
N GLY A 74 12.09 14.96 12.07
CA GLY A 74 11.65 14.87 10.69
C GLY A 74 10.14 14.83 10.58
N THR A 75 9.62 13.96 9.72
CA THR A 75 8.17 13.70 9.65
C THR A 75 7.69 12.75 10.75
N TYR A 76 8.61 12.12 11.49
CA TYR A 76 8.37 11.33 12.69
C TYR A 76 9.62 11.37 13.59
N SER A 77 9.51 10.90 14.84
CA SER A 77 10.62 10.74 15.78
C SER A 77 10.45 9.46 16.60
N GLY A 78 11.51 8.99 17.25
CA GLY A 78 11.52 7.75 18.02
C GLY A 78 11.77 6.49 17.16
N VAL A 79 11.63 5.32 17.78
CA VAL A 79 11.87 4.02 17.12
C VAL A 79 10.61 3.59 16.36
N GLU A 80 10.53 3.99 15.11
CA GLU A 80 9.35 3.81 14.26
C GLU A 80 9.70 3.08 12.95
N PRO A 81 9.70 1.73 12.93
CA PRO A 81 10.17 0.95 11.77
C PRO A 81 9.46 1.25 10.46
N MET A 82 8.21 1.73 10.53
CA MET A 82 7.38 2.07 9.38
C MET A 82 7.16 3.58 9.23
N GLY A 83 7.92 4.40 9.97
CA GLY A 83 7.82 5.87 9.96
C GLY A 83 7.89 6.44 8.55
N LEU A 84 8.84 5.97 7.74
CA LEU A 84 9.01 6.39 6.34
C LEU A 84 7.81 6.12 5.42
N LEU A 85 6.85 5.28 5.82
CA LEU A 85 5.60 5.06 5.07
C LEU A 85 4.41 5.76 5.71
N TRP A 86 4.15 5.56 7.01
CA TRP A 86 2.94 6.10 7.63
C TRP A 86 2.99 7.63 7.75
N SER A 87 4.19 8.20 7.85
CA SER A 87 4.38 9.65 7.98
C SER A 87 4.52 10.37 6.63
N LEU A 88 4.22 9.71 5.51
CA LEU A 88 4.23 10.35 4.19
C LEU A 88 3.24 11.51 4.19
N ARG A 89 3.74 12.69 3.81
CA ARG A 89 2.96 13.92 3.62
C ARG A 89 3.13 14.43 2.20
N PRO A 90 2.21 15.25 1.66
CA PRO A 90 2.43 15.89 0.36
C PRO A 90 3.72 16.71 0.39
N VAL A 91 4.49 16.69 -0.70
CA VAL A 91 5.71 17.51 -0.80
C VAL A 91 5.39 19.01 -0.65
N PRO A 92 6.32 19.84 -0.13
CA PRO A 92 6.14 21.29 -0.05
C PRO A 92 5.65 21.90 -1.36
N GLY A 93 4.71 22.85 -1.28
CA GLY A 93 4.08 23.48 -2.45
C GLY A 93 2.92 22.68 -3.07
N SER A 94 2.56 21.52 -2.51
CA SER A 94 1.38 20.76 -2.95
C SER A 94 0.07 21.48 -2.66
N LYS A 95 -0.98 21.15 -3.43
CA LYS A 95 -2.35 21.63 -3.18
C LYS A 95 -2.87 21.15 -1.82
N SER A 96 -3.77 21.92 -1.21
CA SER A 96 -4.45 21.53 0.03
C SER A 96 -5.46 20.40 -0.21
N GLY A 97 -5.74 19.62 0.83
CA GLY A 97 -6.79 18.59 0.80
C GLY A 97 -6.48 17.33 -0.02
N LEU A 98 -5.20 17.10 -0.38
CA LEU A 98 -4.80 15.89 -1.09
C LEU A 98 -4.95 14.65 -0.21
N ARG A 99 -5.37 13.55 -0.83
CA ARG A 99 -5.43 12.23 -0.20
C ARG A 99 -4.71 11.23 -1.09
N MET A 100 -3.80 10.45 -0.50
CA MET A 100 -3.18 9.35 -1.20
C MET A 100 -4.22 8.26 -1.47
N ARG A 101 -4.31 7.81 -2.72
CA ARG A 101 -5.24 6.77 -3.16
C ARG A 101 -4.50 5.74 -3.98
N LYS A 102 -4.82 4.47 -3.73
CA LYS A 102 -4.42 3.35 -4.58
C LYS A 102 -5.61 2.95 -5.45
N LYS A 103 -5.53 3.16 -6.77
CA LYS A 103 -6.60 2.83 -7.71
C LYS A 103 -6.34 1.48 -8.38
N ASN A 104 -5.08 1.18 -8.73
CA ASN A 104 -4.72 -0.10 -9.32
C ASN A 104 -3.98 -1.00 -8.31
N VAL A 105 -4.69 -1.93 -7.68
CA VAL A 105 -4.10 -2.86 -6.70
C VAL A 105 -3.15 -3.90 -7.30
N GLN A 106 -3.13 -4.05 -8.62
CA GLN A 106 -2.25 -5.00 -9.33
C GLN A 106 -0.85 -4.43 -9.60
N THR A 107 -0.62 -3.15 -9.25
CA THR A 107 0.71 -2.53 -9.31
C THR A 107 1.17 -2.16 -7.91
N PRO A 108 2.49 -2.10 -7.64
CA PRO A 108 2.98 -1.68 -6.33
C PRO A 108 2.84 -0.17 -6.13
N MET A 109 2.87 0.25 -4.87
CA MET A 109 3.35 1.57 -4.48
C MET A 109 4.87 1.55 -4.52
N VAL A 110 5.45 2.30 -5.45
CA VAL A 110 6.90 2.41 -5.62
C VAL A 110 7.42 3.54 -4.76
N VAL A 111 8.37 3.25 -3.87
CA VAL A 111 8.97 4.23 -2.96
C VAL A 111 10.47 4.26 -3.19
N THR A 112 11.00 5.45 -3.46
CA THR A 112 12.45 5.68 -3.53
C THR A 112 12.92 6.05 -2.14
N ILE A 113 13.83 5.25 -1.57
CA ILE A 113 14.50 5.54 -0.30
C ILE A 113 15.88 6.11 -0.63
N SER A 114 16.20 7.26 -0.06
CA SER A 114 17.41 8.03 -0.33
C SER A 114 18.10 8.44 0.95
N VAL A 115 19.43 8.56 0.91
CA VAL A 115 20.26 9.01 2.03
C VAL A 115 20.98 10.29 1.66
N TYR A 116 20.90 11.28 2.54
CA TYR A 116 21.54 12.58 2.40
C TYR A 116 22.44 12.88 3.61
N GLN A 117 23.52 13.64 3.40
CA GLN A 117 24.39 14.08 4.47
C GLN A 117 23.72 15.16 5.34
N GLY A 118 23.89 15.04 6.66
CA GLY A 118 23.36 15.98 7.65
C GLY A 118 21.86 15.83 7.87
N HIS A 119 21.34 16.59 8.84
CA HIS A 119 19.93 16.65 9.20
C HIS A 119 19.20 17.68 8.31
N GLN A 120 18.83 17.23 7.11
CA GLN A 120 18.13 18.05 6.11
C GLN A 120 16.61 18.08 6.38
N MET A 121 16.00 19.26 6.20
CA MET A 121 14.56 19.48 6.41
C MET A 121 13.75 19.59 5.10
N GLU A 122 14.38 20.05 4.02
CA GLU A 122 13.74 20.31 2.74
C GLU A 122 14.77 20.38 1.60
N GLY A 123 14.28 20.55 0.37
CA GLY A 123 15.12 20.74 -0.81
C GLY A 123 15.88 19.49 -1.23
N PHE A 124 15.39 18.30 -0.89
CA PHE A 124 16.06 17.01 -1.12
C PHE A 124 16.47 16.77 -2.59
N LEU A 125 15.74 17.34 -3.56
CA LEU A 125 16.05 17.22 -4.99
C LEU A 125 17.33 17.95 -5.39
N ASP A 126 17.71 19.01 -4.67
CA ASP A 126 18.89 19.82 -4.96
C ASP A 126 20.12 19.37 -4.16
N ARG A 127 19.96 18.37 -3.28
CA ARG A 127 21.03 17.85 -2.43
C ARG A 127 21.81 16.74 -3.13
N VAL A 128 23.09 16.64 -2.79
CA VAL A 128 23.94 15.52 -3.23
C VAL A 128 23.47 14.24 -2.56
N LEU A 129 23.06 13.28 -3.37
CA LEU A 129 22.61 11.96 -2.95
C LEU A 129 23.82 11.09 -2.55
N LEU A 130 23.79 10.49 -1.36
CA LEU A 130 24.82 9.54 -0.92
C LEU A 130 24.55 8.11 -1.41
N ALA A 131 23.29 7.69 -1.33
CA ALA A 131 22.82 6.38 -1.81
C ALA A 131 21.31 6.41 -2.00
N SER A 132 20.79 5.58 -2.90
CA SER A 132 19.35 5.40 -3.08
C SER A 132 19.00 3.97 -3.50
N VAL A 133 17.80 3.53 -3.14
CA VAL A 133 17.22 2.25 -3.55
C VAL A 133 15.72 2.41 -3.75
N VAL A 134 15.17 1.66 -4.70
CA VAL A 134 13.72 1.61 -4.95
C VAL A 134 13.15 0.37 -4.28
N VAL A 135 12.04 0.54 -3.57
CA VAL A 135 11.28 -0.55 -2.95
C VAL A 135 9.85 -0.57 -3.45
N GLU A 136 9.28 -1.78 -3.52
CA GLU A 136 7.90 -1.99 -3.96
C GLU A 136 7.04 -2.44 -2.78
N ARG A 137 5.94 -1.72 -2.56
CA ARG A 137 4.93 -2.05 -1.55
C ARG A 137 3.63 -2.46 -2.23
N TRP A 138 3.31 -3.74 -2.19
CA TRP A 138 2.19 -4.34 -2.91
C TRP A 138 0.90 -4.32 -2.09
N TYR A 139 -0.23 -4.12 -2.76
CA TYR A 139 -1.57 -4.20 -2.13
C TYR A 139 -2.26 -5.55 -2.37
N MET A 140 -1.65 -6.39 -3.20
CA MET A 140 -2.20 -7.68 -3.60
C MET A 140 -1.04 -8.69 -3.65
N ALA A 141 -1.08 -9.68 -2.76
CA ALA A 141 -0.06 -10.72 -2.69
C ALA A 141 -0.08 -11.61 -3.95
N PRO A 142 1.07 -12.24 -4.29
CA PRO A 142 1.12 -13.25 -5.33
C PRO A 142 0.07 -14.36 -5.12
N GLY A 143 -0.64 -14.70 -6.19
CA GLY A 143 -1.64 -15.78 -6.18
C GLY A 143 -3.04 -15.37 -5.68
N VAL A 144 -3.20 -14.18 -5.10
CA VAL A 144 -4.54 -13.60 -4.90
C VAL A 144 -5.19 -13.43 -6.27
N ARG A 145 -6.47 -13.75 -6.39
CA ARG A 145 -7.23 -13.58 -7.63
C ARG A 145 -8.18 -12.40 -7.51
N ARG A 146 -8.10 -11.47 -8.46
CA ARG A 146 -9.02 -10.34 -8.61
C ARG A 146 -10.09 -10.72 -9.64
N VAL A 147 -11.36 -10.74 -9.23
CA VAL A 147 -12.51 -11.11 -10.06
C VAL A 147 -13.48 -9.93 -10.09
N PRO A 148 -13.44 -9.08 -11.14
CA PRO A 148 -14.43 -8.04 -11.35
C PRO A 148 -15.81 -8.64 -11.55
N ILE A 149 -16.83 -8.05 -10.93
CA ILE A 149 -18.23 -8.42 -11.06
C ILE A 149 -18.95 -7.24 -11.68
N THR A 150 -19.51 -7.46 -12.87
CA THR A 150 -20.32 -6.48 -13.59
C THR A 150 -21.56 -7.21 -14.10
N ASP A 151 -22.48 -7.50 -13.18
CA ASP A 151 -23.78 -8.08 -13.52
C ASP A 151 -24.87 -7.04 -13.28
N GLY A 152 -25.41 -6.48 -14.37
CA GLY A 152 -26.65 -5.70 -14.53
C GLY A 152 -26.88 -4.48 -13.63
N LYS A 153 -26.71 -4.64 -12.32
CA LYS A 153 -26.91 -3.65 -11.25
C LYS A 153 -25.69 -3.56 -10.32
N LEU A 154 -24.90 -4.63 -10.18
CA LEU A 154 -23.84 -4.76 -9.20
C LEU A 154 -22.48 -4.29 -9.76
N THR A 155 -21.84 -3.33 -9.07
CA THR A 155 -20.46 -2.92 -9.33
C THR A 155 -19.60 -3.37 -8.16
N ALA A 156 -18.86 -4.45 -8.33
CA ALA A 156 -18.04 -5.02 -7.27
C ALA A 156 -16.76 -5.67 -7.82
N THR A 157 -15.81 -5.92 -6.93
CA THR A 157 -14.64 -6.77 -7.21
C THR A 157 -14.44 -7.74 -6.05
N LEU A 158 -14.46 -9.03 -6.37
CA LEU A 158 -14.16 -10.09 -5.42
C LEU A 158 -12.67 -10.43 -5.47
N PHE A 159 -12.02 -10.43 -4.31
CA PHE A 159 -10.66 -10.89 -4.12
C PHE A 159 -10.66 -12.24 -3.41
N LEU A 160 -9.97 -13.21 -3.97
CA LEU A 160 -9.87 -14.57 -3.43
C LEU A 160 -8.42 -14.87 -3.06
N PRO A 161 -8.14 -15.34 -1.83
CA PRO A 161 -6.81 -15.80 -1.45
C PRO A 161 -6.30 -16.91 -2.37
N SER A 162 -4.99 -17.11 -2.35
CA SER A 162 -4.37 -18.26 -3.01
C SER A 162 -4.73 -19.57 -2.27
N GLY A 163 -4.68 -20.68 -2.99
CA GLY A 163 -4.97 -22.01 -2.44
C GLY A 163 -6.40 -22.51 -2.66
N PRO A 164 -6.73 -23.71 -2.14
CA PRO A 164 -7.99 -24.37 -2.43
C PRO A 164 -9.18 -23.75 -1.68
N GLY A 165 -8.98 -23.13 -0.52
CA GLY A 165 -10.10 -22.70 0.33
C GLY A 165 -10.89 -23.89 0.92
N PRO A 166 -12.12 -23.67 1.45
CA PRO A 166 -12.87 -22.41 1.47
C PRO A 166 -12.18 -21.35 2.32
N PHE A 167 -12.59 -20.09 2.14
CA PHE A 167 -12.03 -18.95 2.88
C PHE A 167 -13.14 -18.26 3.69
N PRO A 168 -12.82 -17.66 4.86
CA PRO A 168 -13.75 -16.74 5.49
C PRO A 168 -14.08 -15.59 4.53
N GLY A 169 -15.36 -15.22 4.48
CA GLY A 169 -15.89 -14.18 3.60
C GLY A 169 -16.09 -12.85 4.30
N LEU A 170 -15.76 -11.74 3.63
CA LEU A 170 -15.97 -10.38 4.12
C LEU A 170 -16.50 -9.47 3.00
N LEU A 171 -17.56 -8.71 3.29
CA LEU A 171 -18.04 -7.62 2.43
C LEU A 171 -17.34 -6.31 2.82
N ASP A 172 -16.59 -5.72 1.89
CA ASP A 172 -15.82 -4.49 2.10
C ASP A 172 -16.58 -3.26 1.58
N LEU A 173 -17.10 -2.45 2.50
CA LEU A 173 -17.88 -1.25 2.21
C LEU A 173 -17.07 0.01 2.53
N TRP A 174 -17.00 0.92 1.56
CA TRP A 174 -16.36 2.23 1.71
C TRP A 174 -17.38 3.35 1.76
N GLY A 175 -17.12 4.34 2.62
CA GLY A 175 -17.95 5.54 2.73
C GLY A 175 -17.67 6.59 1.64
N ASN A 176 -17.96 7.85 1.97
CA ASN A 176 -17.93 8.99 1.06
C ASN A 176 -16.63 9.05 0.21
N GLY A 177 -16.76 9.13 -1.12
CA GLY A 177 -15.65 8.98 -2.09
C GLY A 177 -16.06 8.45 -3.46
N GLY A 178 -17.25 7.85 -3.55
CA GLY A 178 -18.05 7.71 -4.77
C GLY A 178 -17.45 6.87 -5.90
N LYS A 179 -16.59 5.88 -5.57
CA LYS A 179 -16.07 4.90 -6.53
C LYS A 179 -15.77 3.60 -5.79
N LEU A 180 -15.68 2.51 -6.55
CA LEU A 180 -15.16 1.23 -6.08
C LEU A 180 -13.71 1.39 -5.58
N VAL A 181 -13.47 1.09 -4.31
CA VAL A 181 -12.15 1.14 -3.66
C VAL A 181 -11.72 -0.27 -3.29
N GLU A 182 -10.61 -0.73 -3.86
CA GLU A 182 -10.24 -2.14 -3.83
C GLU A 182 -9.10 -2.50 -2.87
N TYR A 183 -8.31 -1.51 -2.43
CA TYR A 183 -7.01 -1.79 -1.80
C TYR A 183 -7.11 -2.50 -0.45
N ARG A 184 -8.18 -2.29 0.32
CA ARG A 184 -8.40 -3.01 1.59
C ARG A 184 -8.87 -4.44 1.34
N ALA A 185 -9.83 -4.65 0.44
CA ALA A 185 -10.25 -6.00 0.04
C ALA A 185 -9.08 -6.84 -0.53
N ALA A 186 -8.23 -6.24 -1.35
CA ALA A 186 -7.04 -6.90 -1.91
C ALA A 186 -6.02 -7.31 -0.81
N LEU A 187 -5.78 -6.44 0.18
CA LEU A 187 -4.92 -6.76 1.32
C LEU A 187 -5.53 -7.84 2.22
N LEU A 188 -6.83 -7.78 2.52
CA LEU A 188 -7.51 -8.81 3.30
C LEU A 188 -7.42 -10.19 2.64
N ALA A 189 -7.56 -10.26 1.31
CA ALA A 189 -7.36 -11.50 0.56
C ALA A 189 -5.91 -11.98 0.55
N SER A 190 -4.95 -11.06 0.64
CA SER A 190 -3.54 -11.39 0.82
C SER A 190 -3.26 -12.05 2.19
N HIS A 191 -4.14 -11.83 3.17
CA HIS A 191 -4.11 -12.43 4.51
C HIS A 191 -5.14 -13.55 4.70
N GLY A 192 -5.65 -14.15 3.61
CA GLY A 192 -6.48 -15.35 3.69
C GLY A 192 -7.98 -15.14 3.81
N ILE A 193 -8.48 -13.91 3.64
CA ILE A 193 -9.91 -13.57 3.71
C ILE A 193 -10.46 -13.30 2.31
N ALA A 194 -11.42 -14.10 1.84
CA ALA A 194 -12.16 -13.76 0.62
C ALA A 194 -12.93 -12.46 0.85
N SER A 195 -12.59 -11.40 0.11
CA SER A 195 -13.13 -10.06 0.36
C SER A 195 -13.73 -9.45 -0.89
N MET A 196 -14.96 -8.94 -0.80
CA MET A 196 -15.65 -8.29 -1.90
C MET A 196 -15.76 -6.80 -1.67
N ALA A 197 -15.03 -6.00 -2.45
CA ALA A 197 -15.23 -4.55 -2.50
C ALA A 197 -16.51 -4.26 -3.28
N LEU A 198 -17.40 -3.45 -2.70
CA LEU A 198 -18.70 -3.12 -3.28
C LEU A 198 -18.89 -1.60 -3.43
N ASP A 199 -19.30 -1.15 -4.63
CA ASP A 199 -19.76 0.21 -4.85
C ASP A 199 -21.28 0.28 -4.70
N TYR A 200 -21.74 0.79 -3.56
CA TYR A 200 -23.17 0.99 -3.26
C TYR A 200 -23.59 2.47 -3.30
N LEU A 201 -22.64 3.41 -3.44
CA LEU A 201 -22.92 4.85 -3.45
C LEU A 201 -23.02 5.41 -4.87
N THR A 202 -22.26 4.88 -5.80
CA THR A 202 -22.26 5.30 -7.21
C THR A 202 -22.45 4.16 -8.23
N PRO A 203 -23.19 3.09 -7.92
CA PRO A 203 -23.49 2.08 -8.93
C PRO A 203 -24.31 2.68 -10.07
N GLN A 204 -24.34 1.98 -11.20
CA GLN A 204 -24.99 2.46 -12.41
C GLN A 204 -26.46 2.82 -12.17
N ILE A 205 -27.17 2.02 -11.36
CA ILE A 205 -28.57 2.29 -10.98
C ILE A 205 -28.74 3.63 -10.26
N THR A 206 -27.82 4.00 -9.37
CA THR A 206 -27.86 5.29 -8.66
C THR A 206 -27.53 6.44 -9.59
N LYS A 207 -26.59 6.26 -10.52
CA LYS A 207 -26.27 7.25 -11.55
C LYS A 207 -27.45 7.52 -12.49
N GLU A 208 -28.21 6.48 -12.84
CA GLU A 208 -29.35 6.58 -13.76
C GLU A 208 -30.62 7.09 -13.08
N THR A 209 -30.87 6.69 -11.83
CA THR A 209 -32.15 6.98 -11.14
C THR A 209 -32.07 8.09 -10.10
N GLY A 210 -30.86 8.47 -9.67
CA GLY A 210 -30.64 9.38 -8.54
C GLY A 210 -31.02 8.79 -7.17
N LYS A 211 -31.47 7.53 -7.12
CA LYS A 211 -31.86 6.86 -5.88
C LYS A 211 -30.69 6.05 -5.31
N ILE A 212 -30.53 6.10 -3.99
CA ILE A 212 -29.62 5.20 -3.27
C ILE A 212 -30.17 3.77 -3.40
N VAL A 213 -29.26 2.80 -3.48
CA VAL A 213 -29.61 1.38 -3.53
C VAL A 213 -30.34 0.93 -2.24
N ASP A 214 -31.25 -0.03 -2.37
CA ASP A 214 -31.98 -0.63 -1.25
C ASP A 214 -31.24 -1.87 -0.71
N ASN A 215 -31.84 -2.53 0.30
CA ASN A 215 -31.25 -3.72 0.92
C ASN A 215 -31.11 -4.89 -0.07
N ASP A 216 -32.00 -4.99 -1.06
CA ASP A 216 -31.94 -6.03 -2.09
C ASP A 216 -30.63 -6.00 -2.87
N TYR A 217 -29.97 -4.83 -2.95
CA TYR A 217 -28.64 -4.65 -3.54
C TYR A 217 -27.53 -5.39 -2.80
N PHE A 218 -27.64 -5.49 -1.47
CA PHE A 218 -26.68 -6.18 -0.61
C PHE A 218 -26.99 -7.68 -0.49
N GLU A 219 -28.25 -8.05 -0.71
CA GLU A 219 -28.72 -9.43 -0.66
C GLU A 219 -28.59 -10.18 -1.99
N ILE A 220 -27.99 -9.56 -3.03
CA ILE A 220 -27.84 -10.16 -4.36
C ILE A 220 -27.16 -11.52 -4.24
N LYS A 221 -27.96 -12.57 -4.48
CA LYS A 221 -27.49 -13.93 -4.64
C LYS A 221 -26.94 -14.07 -6.05
N HIS A 222 -25.63 -14.17 -6.19
CA HIS A 222 -25.03 -14.55 -7.47
C HIS A 222 -25.49 -15.97 -7.85
N THR A 223 -26.47 -16.06 -8.74
CA THR A 223 -26.82 -17.30 -9.43
C THR A 223 -26.01 -17.36 -10.72
N ASP A 224 -24.99 -18.21 -10.75
CA ASP A 224 -24.29 -18.56 -11.99
C ASP A 224 -25.30 -19.11 -13.01
N LYS A 225 -25.66 -18.31 -14.02
CA LYS A 225 -26.35 -18.84 -15.20
C LYS A 225 -25.31 -19.63 -16.00
N THR A 226 -25.36 -20.95 -15.82
CA THR A 226 -24.41 -21.93 -16.35
C THR A 226 -24.43 -22.05 -17.87
N THR A 227 -23.24 -21.95 -18.50
CA THR A 227 -22.88 -22.75 -19.68
C THR A 227 -22.16 -24.03 -19.19
N PRO A 228 -22.49 -25.25 -19.67
CA PRO A 228 -21.87 -26.48 -19.16
C PRO A 228 -20.45 -26.63 -19.73
N GLY A 229 -19.42 -26.83 -18.90
CA GLY A 229 -18.09 -27.20 -19.42
C GLY A 229 -16.80 -26.88 -18.65
N SER A 230 -16.79 -26.26 -17.45
CA SER A 230 -15.51 -26.01 -16.74
C SER A 230 -15.55 -26.43 -15.27
N SER A 231 -14.47 -27.05 -14.80
CA SER A 231 -14.31 -27.76 -13.53
C SER A 231 -13.96 -26.87 -12.33
N SER A 232 -14.04 -25.54 -12.45
CA SER A 232 -13.79 -24.59 -11.36
C SER A 232 -15.02 -24.26 -10.50
N LYS A 233 -16.13 -25.00 -10.69
CA LYS A 233 -17.49 -24.64 -10.24
C LYS A 233 -17.81 -24.91 -8.77
N GLY A 234 -17.02 -25.73 -8.07
CA GLY A 234 -17.30 -26.10 -6.67
C GLY A 234 -16.98 -25.02 -5.63
N GLN A 235 -15.92 -24.22 -5.85
CA GLN A 235 -15.42 -23.28 -4.84
C GLN A 235 -16.27 -22.01 -4.70
N PHE A 236 -16.83 -21.50 -5.80
CA PHE A 236 -17.49 -20.18 -5.82
C PHE A 236 -18.85 -20.19 -5.09
N ALA A 237 -19.66 -21.23 -5.33
CA ALA A 237 -20.96 -21.40 -4.68
C ALA A 237 -20.83 -21.69 -3.16
N ALA A 238 -19.75 -22.37 -2.75
CA ALA A 238 -19.46 -22.62 -1.34
C ALA A 238 -19.07 -21.34 -0.59
N ASN A 239 -18.24 -20.49 -1.20
CA ASN A 239 -17.77 -19.24 -0.59
C ASN A 239 -18.90 -18.18 -0.48
N ASN A 240 -19.81 -18.10 -1.45
CA ASN A 240 -20.97 -17.20 -1.36
C ASN A 240 -21.98 -17.60 -0.26
N ARG A 241 -22.12 -18.90 0.03
CA ARG A 241 -22.96 -19.38 1.14
C ARG A 241 -22.41 -19.01 2.52
N ALA A 242 -21.10 -18.81 2.63
CA ALA A 242 -20.44 -18.40 3.88
C ALA A 242 -20.46 -16.87 4.09
N MET A 243 -20.36 -16.07 3.01
CA MET A 243 -20.40 -14.60 3.06
C MET A 243 -21.75 -14.03 3.55
N LEU A 244 -22.86 -14.71 3.26
CA LEU A 244 -24.23 -14.22 3.50
C LEU A 244 -24.92 -14.88 4.71
N ARG A 245 -24.16 -15.56 5.58
CA ARG A 245 -24.63 -16.05 6.89
C ARG A 245 -23.93 -15.29 8.00
N VAL A 246 -24.32 -14.03 8.18
CA VAL A 246 -24.21 -13.28 9.44
C VAL A 246 -25.61 -12.86 9.82
#